data_AF-A0A6M1Y6C6-F1
#
_entry.id   AF-A0A6M1Y6C6-F1
#
_cell.length_a   1.000
_cell.length_b   1.000
_cell.length_c   1.000
_cell.angle_alpha   90.00
_cell.angle_beta   90.00
_cell.angle_gamma   90.00
#
_symmetry.space_group_name_H-M   'P 1'
#
loop_
_entity.id
_entity.type
_entity.pdbx_description
1 polymer ?
#
loop_
_entity_poly.entity_id
_entity_poly.type
_entity_poly.pdbx_seq_one_letter_code
_entity_poly.pdbx_strand_id
1 'polypeptide(L)'
;MISAILVIAGLAALFGLALGFAAVRFRTEGDPVADRIDALLPQTQCGQCSFAGCRPYAEAIAAGEADINRCPPGGEATIRALADLLERDPKPLDPESGELKARTIAVIDEPLCIGCTLCIQACPVDAILGAGKQMHTVITSECTGCELCVAPCPVDCIAMVEEEVTPSTWKWPRPGDSMPTEQR
;
A
#
# COMPACT_ATOMS: atom_id res chain seq x y z
N MET A 1 -57.50 -11.66 -0.69
CA MET A 1 -56.46 -10.62 -0.87
C MET A 1 -55.61 -10.43 0.38
N ILE A 2 -56.19 -10.14 1.55
CA ILE A 2 -55.45 -9.96 2.81
C ILE A 2 -54.64 -11.20 3.21
N SER A 3 -55.21 -12.41 3.05
CA SER A 3 -54.54 -13.67 3.40
C SER A 3 -53.24 -13.89 2.60
N ALA A 4 -53.22 -13.53 1.32
CA ALA A 4 -52.03 -13.62 0.49
C ALA A 4 -50.93 -12.65 0.94
N ILE A 5 -51.32 -11.43 1.33
CA ILE A 5 -50.38 -10.41 1.85
C ILE A 5 -49.75 -10.90 3.15
N LEU A 6 -50.53 -11.47 4.07
CA LEU A 6 -50.03 -11.98 5.34
C LEU A 6 -49.06 -13.16 5.16
N VAL A 7 -49.36 -14.08 4.24
CA VAL A 7 -48.48 -15.23 3.94
C VAL A 7 -47.15 -14.76 3.35
N ILE A 8 -47.18 -13.85 2.37
CA ILE A 8 -45.96 -13.32 1.76
C ILE A 8 -45.12 -12.54 2.78
N ALA A 9 -45.75 -11.70 3.60
CA ALA A 9 -45.05 -10.96 4.64
C ALA A 9 -44.41 -11.87 5.71
N GLY A 10 -45.14 -12.92 6.13
CA GLY A 10 -44.62 -13.90 7.09
C GLY A 10 -43.43 -14.68 6.56
N LEU A 11 -43.50 -15.14 5.30
CA LEU A 11 -42.38 -15.83 4.64
C LEU A 11 -41.18 -14.89 4.47
N ALA A 12 -41.39 -13.65 4.05
CA ALA A 12 -40.32 -12.66 3.92
C ALA A 12 -39.63 -12.38 5.26
N ALA A 13 -40.39 -12.24 6.34
CA ALA A 13 -39.83 -12.06 7.68
C ALA A 13 -39.04 -13.29 8.16
N LEU A 14 -39.58 -14.50 7.93
CA LEU A 14 -38.91 -15.75 8.29
C LEU A 14 -37.58 -15.92 7.54
N PHE A 15 -37.59 -15.80 6.22
CA PHE A 15 -36.37 -15.93 5.41
C PHE A 15 -35.38 -14.79 5.67
N GLY A 16 -35.86 -13.55 5.85
CA GLY A 16 -35.01 -12.42 6.21
C GLY A 16 -34.31 -12.62 7.55
N LEU A 17 -35.03 -13.07 8.58
CA LEU A 17 -34.43 -13.40 9.88
C LEU A 17 -33.47 -14.59 9.79
N ALA A 18 -33.83 -15.65 9.06
CA ALA A 18 -32.98 -16.82 8.90
C ALA A 18 -31.66 -16.47 8.17
N LEU A 19 -31.73 -15.74 7.06
CA LEU A 19 -30.56 -15.30 6.30
C LEU A 19 -29.73 -14.29 7.08
N GLY A 20 -30.37 -13.34 7.77
CA GLY A 20 -29.68 -12.38 8.63
C GLY A 20 -28.95 -13.05 9.78
N PHE A 21 -29.59 -14.01 10.45
CA PHE A 21 -28.97 -14.81 11.50
C PHE A 21 -27.80 -15.63 10.95
N ALA A 22 -27.98 -16.30 9.81
CA ALA A 22 -26.91 -17.06 9.17
C ALA A 22 -25.71 -16.18 8.80
N ALA A 23 -25.95 -14.99 8.22
CA ALA A 23 -24.91 -14.07 7.82
C ALA A 23 -24.09 -13.51 9.01
N VAL A 24 -24.71 -13.33 10.18
CA VAL A 24 -23.99 -12.90 11.39
C VAL A 24 -23.30 -14.09 12.06
N ARG A 25 -23.98 -15.23 12.18
CA ARG A 25 -23.46 -16.38 12.92
C ARG A 25 -22.35 -17.13 12.20
N PHE A 26 -22.39 -17.15 10.86
CA PHE A 26 -21.42 -17.84 10.02
C PHE A 26 -20.51 -16.87 9.26
N ARG A 27 -20.39 -15.62 9.73
CA ARG A 27 -19.35 -14.73 9.22
C ARG A 27 -18.00 -15.34 9.58
N THR A 28 -17.28 -15.83 8.59
CA THR A 28 -15.86 -16.16 8.75
C THR A 28 -15.11 -14.84 8.76
N GLU A 29 -14.49 -14.48 9.90
CA GLU A 29 -13.34 -13.57 9.85
C GLU A 29 -12.33 -14.15 8.84
N GLY A 30 -11.62 -13.30 8.09
CA GLY A 30 -10.76 -13.69 6.96
C GLY A 30 -9.68 -14.71 7.30
N ASP A 31 -8.86 -15.09 6.31
CA ASP A 31 -7.73 -15.97 6.58
C ASP A 31 -6.78 -15.32 7.62
N PRO A 32 -6.65 -15.89 8.83
CA PRO A 32 -5.82 -15.31 9.89
C PRO A 32 -4.34 -15.25 9.52
N VAL A 33 -3.89 -16.01 8.52
CA VAL A 33 -2.53 -15.91 7.97
C VAL A 33 -2.42 -14.69 7.08
N ALA A 34 -3.36 -14.49 6.14
CA ALA A 34 -3.39 -13.31 5.27
C ALA A 34 -3.49 -12.00 6.07
N ASP A 35 -4.28 -11.98 7.15
CA ASP A 35 -4.37 -10.83 8.05
C ASP A 35 -3.03 -10.48 8.71
N ARG A 36 -2.28 -11.49 9.16
CA ARG A 36 -0.96 -11.29 9.75
C ARG A 36 0.08 -10.85 8.72
N ILE A 37 0.02 -11.39 7.52
CA ILE A 37 0.89 -10.95 6.41
C ILE A 37 0.59 -9.50 6.06
N ASP A 38 -0.68 -9.14 5.88
CA ASP A 38 -1.09 -7.77 5.55
C ASP A 38 -0.60 -6.77 6.60
N ALA A 39 -0.70 -7.11 7.90
CA ALA A 39 -0.18 -6.27 8.97
C ALA A 39 1.35 -6.04 8.94
N LEU A 40 2.13 -6.90 8.27
CA LEU A 40 3.58 -6.75 8.08
C LEU A 40 3.96 -5.98 6.82
N LEU A 41 3.03 -5.87 5.86
CA LEU A 41 3.26 -5.09 4.64
C LEU A 41 3.26 -3.59 4.95
N PRO A 42 3.94 -2.76 4.15
CA PRO A 42 4.10 -1.33 4.42
C PRO A 42 2.80 -0.52 4.19
N GLN A 43 1.69 -1.16 3.84
CA GLN A 43 0.36 -0.55 3.64
C GLN A 43 0.33 0.63 2.65
N THR A 44 1.27 0.69 1.70
CA THR A 44 1.37 1.79 0.73
C THR A 44 0.42 1.67 -0.45
N GLN A 45 -0.19 0.50 -0.67
CA GLN A 45 -1.10 0.24 -1.80
C GLN A 45 -0.53 0.64 -3.18
N CYS A 46 0.80 0.60 -3.34
CA CYS A 46 1.48 1.18 -4.50
C CYS A 46 1.45 0.31 -5.78
N GLY A 47 1.15 -0.98 -5.65
CA GLY A 47 1.09 -1.92 -6.77
C GLY A 47 2.40 -2.29 -7.45
N GLN A 48 3.56 -1.89 -6.91
CA GLN A 48 4.88 -2.25 -7.45
C GLN A 48 5.15 -3.76 -7.45
N CYS A 49 4.45 -4.50 -6.57
CA CYS A 49 4.50 -5.97 -6.52
C CYS A 49 3.59 -6.67 -7.55
N SER A 50 3.01 -5.95 -8.52
CA SER A 50 2.02 -6.40 -9.52
C SER A 50 0.63 -6.79 -8.96
N PHE A 51 0.37 -6.54 -7.68
CA PHE A 51 -0.95 -6.70 -7.07
C PHE A 51 -1.65 -5.35 -6.93
N ALA A 52 -2.99 -5.34 -6.89
CA ALA A 52 -3.77 -4.11 -6.74
C ALA A 52 -3.57 -3.39 -5.39
N GLY A 53 -2.94 -4.06 -4.41
CA GLY A 53 -2.66 -3.52 -3.09
C GLY A 53 -1.95 -4.53 -2.19
N CYS A 54 -1.73 -4.16 -0.93
CA CYS A 54 -1.11 -5.00 0.09
C CYS A 54 -1.98 -6.21 0.41
N ARG A 55 -3.30 -6.03 0.54
CA ARG A 55 -4.23 -7.11 0.90
C ARG A 55 -4.27 -8.26 -0.14
N PRO A 56 -4.46 -8.00 -1.45
CA PRO A 56 -4.40 -9.06 -2.46
C PRO A 56 -3.04 -9.77 -2.52
N TYR A 57 -1.95 -9.04 -2.27
CA TYR A 57 -0.63 -9.65 -2.18
C TYR A 57 -0.50 -10.56 -0.95
N ALA A 58 -1.03 -10.14 0.20
CA ALA A 58 -1.06 -10.93 1.42
C ALA A 58 -1.86 -12.23 1.26
N GLU A 59 -3.01 -12.16 0.61
CA GLU A 59 -3.84 -13.32 0.28
C GLU A 59 -3.11 -14.28 -0.68
N ALA A 60 -2.44 -13.76 -1.70
CA ALA A 60 -1.66 -14.58 -2.64
C ALA A 60 -0.47 -15.27 -1.94
N ILE A 61 0.20 -14.60 -0.99
CA ILE A 61 1.25 -15.23 -0.17
C ILE A 61 0.66 -16.34 0.73
N ALA A 62 -0.47 -16.07 1.37
CA ALA A 62 -1.15 -17.04 2.24
C ALA A 62 -1.62 -18.29 1.46
N ALA A 63 -2.11 -18.08 0.24
CA ALA A 63 -2.50 -19.15 -0.69
C ALA A 63 -1.30 -19.90 -1.31
N GLY A 64 -0.08 -19.36 -1.19
CA GLY A 64 1.13 -19.92 -1.80
C GLY A 64 1.25 -19.64 -3.31
N GLU A 65 0.49 -18.69 -3.84
CA GLU A 65 0.49 -18.27 -5.24
C GLU A 65 1.55 -17.21 -5.54
N ALA A 66 2.02 -16.50 -4.51
CA ALA A 66 3.06 -15.48 -4.61
C ALA A 66 4.19 -15.70 -3.60
N ASP A 67 5.40 -15.27 -3.98
CA ASP A 67 6.59 -15.33 -3.12
C ASP A 67 6.69 -14.08 -2.22
N ILE A 68 7.44 -14.18 -1.13
CA ILE A 68 7.52 -13.16 -0.05
C ILE A 68 8.41 -11.95 -0.41
N ASN A 69 9.11 -12.02 -1.53
CA ASN A 69 10.19 -11.11 -1.93
C ASN A 69 9.80 -10.17 -3.08
N ARG A 70 8.51 -9.85 -3.24
CA ARG A 70 8.01 -9.02 -4.37
C ARG A 70 7.65 -7.59 -3.95
N CYS A 71 7.95 -7.17 -2.73
CA CYS A 71 7.61 -5.83 -2.22
C CYS A 71 8.84 -4.92 -2.11
N PRO A 72 9.16 -4.12 -3.16
CA PRO A 72 10.25 -3.14 -3.10
C PRO A 72 10.16 -2.12 -1.96
N PRO A 73 8.99 -1.50 -1.67
CA PRO A 73 8.94 -0.44 -0.65
C PRO A 73 9.10 -1.00 0.77
N GLY A 74 8.73 -2.25 1.00
CA GLY A 74 8.99 -2.95 2.27
C GLY A 74 10.46 -3.39 2.40
N GLY A 75 11.10 -3.66 1.27
CA GLY A 75 12.50 -4.03 1.19
C GLY A 75 12.84 -5.28 2.01
N GLU A 76 14.11 -5.40 2.37
CA GLU A 76 14.60 -6.59 3.07
C GLU A 76 13.96 -6.78 4.47
N ALA A 77 13.58 -5.69 5.14
CA ALA A 77 12.95 -5.75 6.45
C ALA A 77 11.60 -6.48 6.40
N THR A 78 10.74 -6.13 5.44
CA THR A 78 9.47 -6.81 5.23
C THR A 78 9.68 -8.26 4.81
N ILE A 79 10.64 -8.55 3.92
CA ILE A 79 10.91 -9.92 3.47
C ILE A 79 11.29 -10.81 4.66
N ARG A 80 12.16 -10.34 5.55
CA ARG A 80 12.57 -11.10 6.74
C ARG A 80 11.41 -11.31 7.71
N ALA A 81 10.60 -10.28 7.97
CA ALA A 81 9.44 -10.41 8.83
C ALA A 81 8.42 -11.43 8.28
N LEU A 82 8.23 -11.46 6.96
CA LEU A 82 7.38 -12.45 6.29
C LEU A 82 7.99 -13.85 6.33
N ALA A 83 9.30 -13.97 6.14
CA ALA A 83 10.05 -15.22 6.25
C ALA A 83 9.92 -15.82 7.65
N ASP A 84 10.09 -15.00 8.70
CA ASP A 84 9.94 -15.41 10.09
C ASP A 84 8.50 -15.83 10.42
N LEU A 85 7.50 -15.08 9.94
CA LEU A 85 6.08 -15.40 10.16
C LEU A 85 5.66 -16.72 9.50
N LEU A 86 6.22 -17.02 8.33
CA LEU A 86 5.84 -18.18 7.51
C LEU A 86 6.81 -19.35 7.64
N GLU A 87 7.81 -19.24 8.53
CA GLU A 87 8.88 -20.22 8.73
C GLU A 87 9.57 -20.63 7.40
N ARG A 88 9.93 -19.62 6.60
CA ARG A 88 10.59 -19.75 5.29
C ARG A 88 11.98 -19.12 5.31
N ASP A 89 12.86 -19.57 4.41
CA ASP A 89 14.15 -18.90 4.21
C ASP A 89 13.97 -17.54 3.52
N PRO A 90 14.63 -16.47 3.99
CA PRO A 90 14.57 -15.16 3.35
C PRO A 90 15.25 -15.21 1.98
N LYS A 91 14.58 -14.66 0.97
CA LYS A 91 15.08 -14.53 -0.40
C LYS A 91 15.48 -13.09 -0.70
N PRO A 92 16.44 -12.84 -1.60
CA PRO A 92 16.68 -11.49 -2.10
C PRO A 92 15.43 -10.94 -2.81
N LEU A 93 15.28 -9.62 -2.87
CA LEU A 93 14.17 -8.98 -3.59
C LEU A 93 14.14 -9.49 -5.05
N ASP A 94 12.94 -9.85 -5.50
CA ASP A 94 12.70 -10.29 -6.87
C ASP A 94 13.04 -9.16 -7.86
N PRO A 95 14.01 -9.36 -8.77
CA PRO A 95 14.42 -8.33 -9.72
C PRO A 95 13.30 -7.91 -10.67
N GLU A 96 12.29 -8.76 -10.92
CA GLU A 96 11.12 -8.37 -11.72
C GLU A 96 10.22 -7.35 -11.00
N SER A 97 10.24 -7.37 -9.67
CA SER A 97 9.45 -6.47 -8.84
C SER A 97 10.17 -5.13 -8.62
N GLY A 98 11.45 -5.01 -8.97
CA GLY A 98 12.24 -3.78 -8.90
C GLY A 98 13.52 -3.92 -8.06
N GLU A 99 14.24 -2.81 -7.90
CA GLU A 99 15.46 -2.73 -7.10
C GLU A 99 15.22 -2.02 -5.78
N LEU A 100 15.98 -2.38 -4.74
CA LEU A 100 16.06 -1.61 -3.51
C LEU A 100 16.77 -0.28 -3.79
N LYS A 101 15.99 0.77 -4.04
CA LYS A 101 16.50 2.13 -4.20
C LYS A 101 16.62 2.84 -2.85
N ALA A 102 17.49 3.85 -2.80
CA ALA A 102 17.50 4.80 -1.70
C ALA A 102 16.12 5.45 -1.56
N ARG A 103 15.81 5.98 -0.36
CA ARG A 103 14.53 6.65 -0.13
C ARG A 103 14.42 7.86 -1.05
N THR A 104 13.52 7.76 -2.03
CA THR A 104 13.20 8.84 -2.96
C THR A 104 11.91 9.52 -2.52
N ILE A 105 11.90 10.84 -2.52
CA ILE A 105 10.74 11.66 -2.15
C ILE A 105 10.23 12.43 -3.37
N ALA A 106 8.92 12.62 -3.43
CA ALA A 106 8.32 13.49 -4.44
C ALA A 106 8.49 14.95 -4.02
N VAL A 107 8.88 15.81 -4.96
CA VAL A 107 8.97 17.26 -4.80
C VAL A 107 8.12 17.90 -5.88
N ILE A 108 7.20 18.78 -5.47
CA ILE A 108 6.32 19.52 -6.39
C ILE A 108 6.98 20.87 -6.65
N ASP A 109 7.19 21.22 -7.92
CA ASP A 109 7.64 22.55 -8.31
C ASP A 109 6.49 23.56 -8.14
N GLU A 110 6.54 24.30 -7.06
CA GLU A 110 5.51 25.24 -6.62
C GLU A 110 5.01 26.22 -7.68
N PRO A 111 5.86 26.89 -8.48
CA PRO A 111 5.45 27.88 -9.46
C PRO A 111 4.72 27.28 -10.67
N LEU A 112 4.93 25.99 -10.96
CA LEU A 112 4.27 25.29 -12.07
C LEU A 112 2.93 24.66 -11.65
N CYS A 113 2.69 24.50 -10.35
CA CYS A 113 1.51 23.84 -9.84
C CYS A 113 0.24 24.66 -10.09
N ILE A 114 -0.71 24.11 -10.86
CA ILE A 114 -2.00 24.74 -11.16
C ILE A 114 -3.13 24.40 -10.17
N GLY A 115 -2.86 23.59 -9.14
CA GLY A 115 -3.87 23.21 -8.15
C GLY A 115 -4.97 22.27 -8.66
N CYS A 116 -4.63 21.31 -9.53
CA CYS A 116 -5.60 20.39 -10.17
C CYS A 116 -6.13 19.26 -9.25
N THR A 117 -5.48 19.00 -8.12
CA THR A 117 -5.82 17.96 -7.10
C THR A 117 -5.68 16.50 -7.53
N LEU A 118 -5.31 16.21 -8.78
CA LEU A 118 -5.13 14.83 -9.26
C LEU A 118 -4.04 14.07 -8.50
N CYS A 119 -2.96 14.76 -8.12
CA CYS A 119 -1.89 14.19 -7.30
C CYS A 119 -2.36 13.79 -5.90
N ILE A 120 -3.24 14.58 -5.26
CA ILE A 120 -3.83 14.24 -3.96
C ILE A 120 -4.63 12.95 -4.08
N GLN A 121 -5.49 12.84 -5.12
CA GLN A 121 -6.32 11.65 -5.31
C GLN A 121 -5.50 10.38 -5.61
N ALA A 122 -4.31 10.55 -6.18
CA ALA A 122 -3.40 9.45 -6.49
C ALA A 122 -2.50 9.04 -5.32
N CYS A 123 -2.39 9.86 -4.27
CA CYS A 123 -1.49 9.59 -3.15
C CYS A 123 -2.15 8.61 -2.17
N PRO A 124 -1.65 7.37 -2.00
CA PRO A 124 -2.29 6.37 -1.14
C PRO A 124 -2.08 6.63 0.37
N VAL A 125 -1.13 7.50 0.70
CA VAL A 125 -0.73 7.82 2.09
C VAL A 125 -1.05 9.27 2.47
N ASP A 126 -1.77 10.00 1.61
CA ASP A 126 -2.16 11.39 1.82
C ASP A 126 -0.98 12.34 2.15
N ALA A 127 0.21 12.08 1.59
CA ALA A 127 1.41 12.88 1.82
C ALA A 127 1.41 14.24 1.10
N ILE A 128 0.39 14.57 0.31
CA ILE A 128 0.32 15.81 -0.47
C ILE A 128 -0.69 16.76 0.15
N LEU A 129 -0.24 17.94 0.55
CA LEU A 129 -1.06 18.99 1.13
C LEU A 129 -1.40 20.07 0.09
N GLY A 130 -2.66 20.49 0.06
CA GLY A 130 -3.13 21.64 -0.71
C GLY A 130 -4.63 21.57 -0.97
N ALA A 131 -5.13 22.39 -1.90
CA ALA A 131 -6.55 22.46 -2.23
C ALA A 131 -6.74 22.83 -3.70
N GLY A 132 -7.98 22.71 -4.19
CA GLY A 132 -8.34 23.11 -5.54
C GLY A 132 -7.95 24.56 -5.83
N LYS A 133 -7.22 24.78 -6.93
CA LYS A 133 -6.67 26.08 -7.35
C LYS A 133 -5.68 26.70 -6.35
N GLN A 134 -5.14 25.90 -5.45
CA GLN A 134 -4.04 26.29 -4.56
C GLN A 134 -2.82 25.43 -4.88
N MET A 135 -1.65 25.98 -4.58
CA MET A 135 -0.38 25.28 -4.72
C MET A 135 -0.34 24.07 -3.79
N HIS A 136 0.13 22.94 -4.32
CA HIS A 136 0.34 21.72 -3.55
C HIS A 136 1.79 21.61 -3.08
N THR A 137 2.01 20.96 -1.94
CA THR A 137 3.34 20.64 -1.44
C THR A 137 3.33 19.22 -0.86
N VAL A 138 4.50 18.59 -0.77
CA VAL A 138 4.65 17.23 -0.27
C VAL A 138 5.17 17.28 1.17
N ILE A 139 4.51 16.57 2.06
CA ILE A 139 4.99 16.29 3.41
C ILE A 139 6.02 15.18 3.30
N THR A 140 7.31 15.54 3.28
CA THR A 140 8.41 14.61 3.04
C THR A 140 8.48 13.45 4.04
N SER A 141 8.02 13.66 5.28
CA SER A 141 8.00 12.61 6.32
C SER A 141 7.02 11.47 6.01
N GLU A 142 5.91 11.77 5.33
CA GLU A 142 4.86 10.80 5.01
C GLU A 142 5.01 10.25 3.59
N CYS A 143 5.85 10.86 2.76
CA CYS A 143 6.07 10.42 1.40
C CYS A 143 6.81 9.08 1.36
N THR A 144 6.18 8.06 0.77
CA THR A 144 6.78 6.72 0.64
C THR A 144 7.55 6.52 -0.66
N GLY A 145 7.61 7.53 -1.55
CA GLY A 145 8.30 7.41 -2.84
C GLY A 145 7.63 6.46 -3.83
N CYS A 146 6.30 6.30 -3.77
CA CYS A 146 5.59 5.34 -4.64
C CYS A 146 5.42 5.79 -6.10
N GLU A 147 5.77 7.05 -6.43
CA GLU A 147 5.71 7.65 -7.78
C GLU A 147 4.31 7.74 -8.43
N LEU A 148 3.25 7.28 -7.76
CA LEU A 148 1.87 7.29 -8.26
C LEU A 148 1.33 8.70 -8.58
N CYS A 149 1.89 9.74 -7.96
CA CYS A 149 1.47 11.11 -8.18
C CYS A 149 2.03 11.74 -9.47
N VAL A 150 3.08 11.17 -10.07
CA VAL A 150 3.78 11.76 -11.22
C VAL A 150 2.91 11.70 -12.47
N ALA A 151 2.45 10.49 -12.85
CA ALA A 151 1.70 10.30 -14.09
C ALA A 151 0.35 11.05 -14.17
N PRO A 152 -0.41 11.22 -13.07
CA PRO A 152 -1.65 12.03 -13.08
C PRO A 152 -1.44 13.54 -13.20
N CYS A 153 -0.21 14.05 -13.08
CA CYS A 153 0.04 15.50 -13.10
C CYS A 153 -0.05 16.05 -14.54
N PRO A 154 -1.02 16.91 -14.87
CA PRO A 154 -1.21 17.39 -16.25
C PRO A 154 -0.18 18.43 -16.70
N VAL A 155 0.64 18.93 -15.78
CA VAL A 155 1.68 19.93 -16.02
C VAL A 155 3.09 19.39 -15.70
N ASP A 156 3.19 18.09 -15.38
CA ASP A 156 4.44 17.39 -15.09
C ASP A 156 5.34 18.11 -14.07
N CYS A 157 4.75 18.78 -13.08
CA CYS A 157 5.47 19.58 -12.07
C CYS A 157 6.01 18.77 -10.88
N ILE A 158 6.11 17.44 -10.98
CA ILE A 158 6.52 16.58 -9.86
C ILE A 158 7.81 15.84 -10.22
N ALA A 159 8.84 16.03 -9.41
CA ALA A 159 10.13 15.37 -9.54
C ALA A 159 10.36 14.39 -8.39
N MET A 160 11.03 13.27 -8.68
CA MET A 160 11.45 12.31 -7.68
C MET A 160 12.93 12.59 -7.34
N VAL A 161 13.20 12.93 -6.10
CA VAL A 161 14.55 13.31 -5.62
C VAL A 161 14.98 12.34 -4.53
N GLU A 162 16.22 11.86 -4.60
CA GLU A 162 16.80 11.04 -3.54
C GLU A 162 16.99 11.91 -2.29
N GLU A 163 16.51 11.45 -1.15
CA GLU A 163 16.64 12.22 0.08
C GLU A 163 18.06 12.12 0.64
N GLU A 164 18.64 13.28 0.96
CA GLU A 164 19.96 13.34 1.58
C GLU A 164 19.99 12.61 2.92
N VAL A 165 21.07 11.88 3.14
CA VAL A 165 21.27 11.12 4.37
C VAL A 165 21.72 12.06 5.48
N THR A 166 20.77 12.50 6.31
CA THR A 166 21.04 13.34 7.48
C THR A 166 21.41 12.48 8.70
N PRO A 167 22.08 13.02 9.74
CA PRO A 167 22.35 12.27 10.98
C PRO A 167 21.11 11.66 11.64
N SER A 168 19.94 12.26 11.44
CA SER A 168 18.64 11.76 11.93
C SER A 168 18.05 10.63 11.08
N THR A 169 18.39 10.56 9.78
CA THR A 169 17.84 9.58 8.84
C THR A 169 18.84 8.48 8.47
N TRP A 170 20.10 8.63 8.89
CA TRP A 170 21.16 7.66 8.66
C TRP A 170 20.91 6.34 9.41
N LYS A 171 21.02 5.23 8.69
CA LYS A 171 21.00 3.87 9.23
C LYS A 171 22.36 3.23 9.01
N TRP A 172 22.82 2.47 10.00
CA TRP A 172 24.08 1.72 9.90
C TRP A 172 23.99 0.72 8.73
N PRO A 173 24.86 0.80 7.71
CA PRO A 173 24.82 -0.10 6.56
C PRO A 173 25.21 -1.52 7.00
N ARG A 174 24.51 -2.54 6.47
CA ARG A 174 24.86 -3.93 6.78
C ARG A 174 26.08 -4.34 5.95
N PRO A 175 26.88 -5.32 6.42
CA PRO A 175 27.95 -5.89 5.61
C PRO A 175 27.39 -6.45 4.30
N GLY A 176 27.74 -5.84 3.17
CA GLY A 176 27.26 -6.21 1.83
C GLY A 176 26.41 -5.16 1.12
N ASP A 177 25.89 -4.14 1.82
CA ASP A 177 25.17 -3.03 1.19
C ASP A 177 26.12 -2.10 0.43
N SER A 178 25.72 -1.58 -0.73
CA SER A 178 26.45 -0.50 -1.39
C SER A 178 26.35 0.76 -0.54
N MET A 179 27.50 1.27 -0.07
CA MET A 179 27.57 2.48 0.77
C MET A 179 26.84 3.65 0.07
N PRO A 180 25.98 4.39 0.79
CA PRO A 180 25.43 5.63 0.26
C PRO A 180 26.57 6.54 -0.16
N THR A 181 26.57 6.98 -1.42
CA THR A 181 27.65 7.83 -1.95
C THR A 181 27.50 9.21 -1.33
N GLU A 182 28.46 9.62 -0.50
CA GLU A 182 28.52 10.97 0.07
C GLU A 182 28.73 11.97 -1.07
N GLN A 183 27.64 12.53 -1.60
CA GLN A 183 27.69 13.59 -2.61
C GLN A 183 27.98 14.92 -1.89
N ARG A 184 29.27 15.27 -1.86
CA ARG A 184 29.81 16.52 -1.33
C ARG A 184 29.64 17.69 -2.30
#